data_AF-A0A6G0AGK4-F1
#
_entry.id   AF-A0A6G0AGK4-F1
#
_cell.length_a   1.000
_cell.length_b   1.000
_cell.length_c   1.000
_cell.angle_alpha   90.00
_cell.angle_beta   90.00
_cell.angle_gamma   90.00
#
_symmetry.space_group_name_H-M   'P 1'
#
loop_
_entity.id
_entity.type
_entity.pdbx_description
1 polymer ?
#
loop_
_entity_poly.entity_id
_entity_poly.type
_entity_poly.pdbx_seq_one_letter_code
_entity_poly.pdbx_strand_id
1 'polypeptide(L)' 'VPIRELVAEIELTSKVVKQTLESLTESSLNNIYPSNIFGEGTTTAGFLIHLAAHLNYHLGQINYHRRLIDK' A
#
# COMPACT_ATOMS: atom_id res chain seq x y z
N VAL A 1 -16.68 -12.54 -0.70
CA VAL A 1 -17.00 -11.09 -0.72
C VAL A 1 -17.48 -10.74 -2.12
N PRO A 2 -18.64 -10.09 -2.29
CA PRO A 2 -19.11 -9.59 -3.58
C PRO A 2 -18.09 -8.66 -4.25
N ILE A 3 -17.91 -8.76 -5.58
CA ILE A 3 -16.97 -7.93 -6.35
C ILE A 3 -17.24 -6.43 -6.12
N ARG A 4 -18.51 -6.05 -6.07
CA ARG A 4 -18.93 -4.65 -5.83
C ARG A 4 -18.41 -4.11 -4.51
N GLU A 5 -18.41 -4.92 -3.45
CA GLU A 5 -17.92 -4.52 -2.13
C GLU A 5 -16.40 -4.35 -2.14
N LEU A 6 -15.67 -5.29 -2.73
CA LEU A 6 -14.21 -5.20 -2.89
C LEU A 6 -13.79 -3.96 -3.69
N VAL A 7 -14.49 -3.64 -4.79
CA VAL A 7 -14.20 -2.44 -5.59
C VAL A 7 -14.45 -1.18 -4.77
N ALA A 8 -15.55 -1.11 -4.01
CA ALA A 8 -15.84 0.03 -3.15
C ALA A 8 -14.79 0.24 -2.06
N GLU A 9 -14.30 -0.84 -1.45
CA GLU A 9 -13.23 -0.79 -0.44
C GLU A 9 -11.89 -0.32 -1.04
N ILE A 10 -11.55 -0.76 -2.26
CA ILE A 10 -10.34 -0.32 -2.96
C ILE A 10 -10.41 1.20 -3.25
N GLU A 11 -11.54 1.69 -3.75
CA GLU A 11 -11.74 3.12 -4.02
C GLU A 11 -11.67 3.96 -2.75
N LEU A 12 -12.31 3.50 -1.67
CA LEU A 12 -12.24 4.15 -0.36
C LEU A 12 -10.79 4.20 0.16
N THR A 13 -10.08 3.08 0.07
CA THR A 13 -8.68 2.96 0.51
C THR A 13 -7.78 3.89 -0.29
N SER A 14 -7.95 3.96 -1.62
CA SER A 14 -7.22 4.86 -2.50
C SER A 14 -7.37 6.33 -2.06
N LYS A 15 -8.60 6.74 -1.74
CA LYS A 15 -8.87 8.09 -1.21
C LYS A 15 -8.16 8.34 0.12
N VAL A 16 -8.25 7.42 1.06
CA VAL A 16 -7.60 7.55 2.39
C VAL A 16 -6.09 7.64 2.24
N VAL A 17 -5.47 6.79 1.41
CA VAL A 17 -4.02 6.85 1.16
C VAL A 17 -3.63 8.21 0.58
N LYS A 18 -4.34 8.70 -0.43
CA LYS A 18 -4.04 10.00 -1.05
C LYS A 18 -4.11 11.14 -0.03
N GLN A 19 -5.20 11.21 0.73
CA GLN A 19 -5.39 12.25 1.77
C GLN A 19 -4.33 12.16 2.87
N THR A 20 -3.94 10.94 3.25
CA THR A 20 -2.89 10.73 4.25
C THR A 20 -1.56 11.25 3.74
N LEU A 21 -1.15 10.88 2.52
CA LEU A 21 0.12 11.31 1.92
C LEU A 21 0.20 12.83 1.75
N GLU A 22 -0.90 13.48 1.36
CA GLU A 22 -0.99 14.95 1.25
C GLU A 22 -0.81 15.67 2.60
N SER A 23 -1.14 14.99 3.70
CA SER A 23 -1.02 15.56 5.06
C SER A 23 0.34 15.34 5.73
N LEU A 24 1.22 14.53 5.13
CA LEU A 24 2.51 14.20 5.75
C LEU A 24 3.51 15.34 5.63
N THR A 25 4.21 15.59 6.74
CA THR A 25 5.34 16.51 6.79
C THR A 25 6.66 15.77 6.69
N GLU A 26 7.74 16.47 6.35
CA GLU A 26 9.09 15.91 6.36
C GLU A 26 9.48 15.34 7.74
N SER A 27 9.06 16.01 8.83
CA SER A 27 9.26 15.50 10.19
C SER A 27 8.52 14.17 10.41
N SER A 28 7.26 14.07 9.97
CA SER A 28 6.48 12.81 10.06
C SER A 28 7.14 11.66 9.30
N LEU A 29 7.72 11.96 8.14
CA LEU A 29 8.41 10.98 7.28
C LEU A 29 9.69 10.44 7.92
N ASN A 30 10.43 11.28 8.64
CA ASN A 30 11.69 10.93 9.29
C ASN A 30 11.51 10.25 10.66
N ASN A 31 10.33 10.32 11.26
CA ASN A 31 10.03 9.61 12.51
C ASN A 31 10.13 8.09 12.32
N ILE A 32 10.57 7.40 13.37
CA ILE A 32 10.51 5.94 13.42
C ILE A 32 9.04 5.50 13.42
N TYR A 33 8.70 4.62 12.49
CA TYR A 33 7.38 4.03 12.40
C TYR A 33 7.10 3.22 13.68
N PRO A 34 5.95 3.42 14.34
CA PRO A 34 5.73 2.93 15.71
C PRO A 34 5.63 1.40 15.82
N SER A 35 5.45 0.68 14.72
CA SER A 35 5.34 -0.78 14.73
C SER A 35 6.66 -1.44 14.37
N ASN A 36 7.13 -2.38 15.19
CA ASN A 36 8.39 -3.07 15.01
C ASN A 36 8.30 -4.28 14.05
N ILE A 37 7.63 -4.11 12.91
CA ILE A 37 7.37 -5.20 11.95
C ILE A 37 8.66 -5.67 11.27
N PHE A 38 9.72 -4.84 11.27
CA PHE A 38 11.00 -5.11 10.61
C PHE A 38 12.14 -5.49 11.57
N GLY A 39 11.86 -5.67 12.86
CA GLY A 39 12.84 -6.06 13.90
C GLY A 39 13.78 -4.91 14.31
N GLU A 40 14.48 -4.32 13.34
CA GLU A 40 15.16 -3.04 13.46
C GLU A 40 14.21 -1.97 12.90
N GLY A 41 13.75 -1.04 13.75
CA GLY A 41 12.72 -0.06 13.38
C GLY A 41 13.05 0.70 12.09
N THR A 42 12.03 0.96 11.26
CA THR A 42 12.14 1.74 10.02
C THR A 42 11.58 3.14 10.20
N THR A 43 12.01 4.13 9.40
CA THR A 43 11.30 5.41 9.32
C THR A 43 9.92 5.23 8.66
N THR A 44 9.01 6.17 8.90
CA THR A 44 7.71 6.23 8.21
C THR A 44 7.90 6.25 6.68
N ALA A 45 8.87 7.01 6.17
CA ALA A 45 9.20 7.03 4.75
C ALA A 45 9.64 5.65 4.24
N GLY A 46 10.54 4.98 4.96
CA GLY A 46 10.97 3.61 4.62
C GLY A 46 9.81 2.63 4.59
N PHE A 47 8.87 2.76 5.53
CA PHE A 47 7.66 1.93 5.55
C PHE A 47 6.72 2.20 4.37
N LEU A 48 6.51 3.46 4.01
CA LEU A 48 5.69 3.83 2.85
C LEU A 48 6.29 3.31 1.54
N ILE A 49 7.62 3.35 1.39
CA ILE A 49 8.32 2.74 0.25
C ILE A 49 8.10 1.22 0.22
N HIS A 50 8.21 0.55 1.37
CA HIS A 50 7.90 -0.87 1.49
C HIS A 50 6.47 -1.19 1.04
N LEU A 51 5.48 -0.42 1.52
CA LEU A 51 4.07 -0.61 1.12
C LEU A 51 3.85 -0.39 -0.38
N ALA A 52 4.51 0.60 -0.98
CA ALA A 52 4.45 0.83 -2.42
C ALA A 52 5.01 -0.36 -3.22
N ALA A 53 6.15 -0.92 -2.79
CA ALA A 53 6.72 -2.12 -3.38
C ALA A 53 5.80 -3.34 -3.20
N HIS A 54 5.19 -3.49 -2.03
CA HIS A 54 4.25 -4.56 -1.73
C HIS A 54 2.97 -4.50 -2.60
N LEU A 55 2.42 -3.29 -2.81
CA LEU A 55 1.32 -3.08 -3.74
C LEU A 55 1.70 -3.50 -5.17
N ASN A 56 2.88 -3.09 -5.64
CA ASN A 56 3.38 -3.46 -6.97
C ASN A 56 3.54 -4.98 -7.13
N TYR A 57 4.00 -5.67 -6.08
CA TYR A 57 4.09 -7.13 -6.07
C TYR A 57 2.71 -7.78 -6.31
N HIS A 58 1.68 -7.34 -5.59
CA HIS A 58 0.31 -7.85 -5.77
C HIS A 58 -0.30 -7.50 -7.13
N LEU A 59 -0.04 -6.30 -7.66
CA LEU A 59 -0.47 -5.95 -9.03
C LEU A 59 0.19 -6.88 -10.07
N GLY A 60 1.44 -7.27 -9.84
CA GLY A 60 2.14 -8.29 -10.63
C GLY A 60 1.41 -9.64 -10.62
N GLN A 61 0.94 -10.09 -9.45
CA GLN A 61 0.17 -11.33 -9.30
C GLN A 61 -1.16 -11.27 -10.07
N ILE A 62 -1.90 -10.16 -9.96
CA ILE A 62 -3.16 -9.97 -10.71
C ILE A 62 -2.91 -10.04 -12.22
N ASN A 63 -1.88 -9.34 -12.70
CA ASN A 63 -1.52 -9.35 -14.12
C ASN A 63 -1.06 -10.75 -14.57
N TYR A 64 -0.37 -11.49 -13.71
CA TYR A 64 0.00 -12.88 -13.98
C TYR A 64 -1.25 -13.77 -14.15
N HIS A 65 -2.22 -13.68 -13.25
CA HIS A 65 -3.47 -14.43 -13.36
C HIS A 65 -4.29 -14.05 -14.61
N ARG A 66 -4.38 -12.77 -14.97
CA ARG A 66 -5.04 -12.34 -16.23
C ARG A 66 -4.46 -13.04 -17.44
N ARG A 67 -3.12 -13.10 -17.56
CA ARG A 67 -2.44 -13.79 -18.66
C ARG A 67 -2.69 -15.30 -18.72
N LEU A 68 -3.04 -15.94 -17.59
CA LEU A 68 -3.37 -17.37 -17.57
C LEU A 68 -4.80 -17.65 -18.04
N ILE A 69 -5.71 -16.68 -17.90
CA ILE A 69 -7.13 -16.82 -18.23
C ILE A 69 -7.42 -16.28 -19.64
N ASP A 70 -6.62 -15.35 -20.15
CA ASP A 70 -6.69 -14.84 -21.53
C ASP A 70 -6.10 -15.85 -22.57
N LYS A 71 -5.81 -17.09 -22.17
CA LYS A 71 -5.41 -18.21 -23.03
C LYS A 71 -6.52 -19.26 -23.09
#